data_AF-A0A1E5W0W7-F1
#
_entry.id   AF-A0A1E5W0W7-F1
#
_cell.length_a   1.000
_cell.length_b   1.000
_cell.length_c   1.000
_cell.angle_alpha   90.00
_cell.angle_beta   90.00
_cell.angle_gamma   90.00
#
_symmetry.space_group_name_H-M   'P 1'
#
loop_
_entity.id
_entity.type
_entity.pdbx_description
1 polymer ?
#
loop_
_entity_poly.entity_id
_entity_poly.type
_entity_poly.pdbx_seq_one_letter_code
_entity_poly.pdbx_strand_id
1 'polypeptide(L)'
;MPPPTPPPASTAAAAAAAARAAMLQSIHSLASYSDTLADFLDQWNSVILDVASIAATFAVLIPGSESDPKPLPAAEAQPDPAPEPEREPSPKPEPEREPESNLAPEPASEPQPNNAVPEPPEREPSPSPEPEQQPVPAPEPEREPAPNPAGALTRARAAQARTQSRTRPQERDALAAELELRCRQMNCRELRRFVTAHVRDREWLREVGPDALRRAEDPDSLVLRAVGRYYICAESGDAEAACMLLLELYVRAGCPRRRGQGHREAELRQEAREAALTWRSRLLRVSGRLGDAGARGARGLAFFMAAFGVPVEFPAQELYDLLVAADVSACAKVLKRSKHFVKKMR
;
A
#
# COMPACT_ATOMS: atom_id res chain seq x y z
N MET A 1 -29.60 67.31 20.21
CA MET A 1 -29.54 65.97 19.60
C MET A 1 -28.80 65.06 20.55
N PRO A 2 -29.41 63.98 21.06
CA PRO A 2 -28.70 63.01 21.90
C PRO A 2 -27.75 62.16 21.02
N PRO A 3 -26.62 61.68 21.57
CA PRO A 3 -25.71 60.81 20.84
C PRO A 3 -26.33 59.42 20.61
N PRO A 4 -25.98 58.71 19.52
CA PRO A 4 -26.52 57.39 19.24
C PRO A 4 -26.05 56.38 20.30
N THR A 5 -26.99 55.60 20.82
CA THR A 5 -26.74 54.50 21.76
C THR A 5 -25.96 53.36 21.09
N PRO A 6 -24.97 52.75 21.79
CA PRO A 6 -24.23 51.61 21.25
C PRO A 6 -25.11 50.36 21.12
N PRO A 7 -24.85 49.47 20.14
CA PRO A 7 -25.65 48.27 19.90
C PRO A 7 -25.50 47.27 21.07
N PRO A 8 -26.53 46.44 21.34
CA PRO A 8 -26.52 45.52 22.46
C PRO A 8 -25.51 44.39 22.27
N ALA A 9 -24.78 44.03 23.33
CA ALA A 9 -23.78 42.96 23.33
C ALA A 9 -24.32 41.58 22.89
N SER A 10 -25.65 41.39 22.91
CA SER A 10 -26.33 40.15 22.50
C SER A 10 -26.18 39.82 21.01
N THR A 11 -26.05 40.82 20.14
CA THR A 11 -25.96 40.61 18.68
C THR A 11 -24.57 40.13 18.27
N ALA A 12 -23.52 40.57 18.96
CA ALA A 12 -22.14 40.16 18.70
C ALA A 12 -21.90 38.69 19.05
N ALA A 13 -22.45 38.23 20.18
CA ALA A 13 -22.36 36.82 20.58
C ALA A 13 -23.11 35.88 19.62
N ALA A 14 -24.29 36.29 19.14
CA ALA A 14 -25.06 35.54 18.16
C ALA A 14 -24.34 35.48 16.79
N ALA A 15 -23.73 36.59 16.35
CA ALA A 15 -22.94 36.62 15.13
C ALA A 15 -21.69 35.71 15.21
N ALA A 16 -21.02 35.68 16.36
CA ALA A 16 -19.87 34.80 16.59
C ALA A 16 -20.26 33.31 16.60
N ALA A 17 -21.42 32.96 17.15
CA ALA A 17 -21.95 31.59 17.12
C ALA A 17 -22.32 31.14 15.69
N ALA A 18 -22.95 32.02 14.90
CA ALA A 18 -23.28 31.75 13.50
C ALA A 18 -22.01 31.57 12.64
N ALA A 19 -20.99 32.41 12.84
CA ALA A 19 -19.72 32.28 12.13
C ALA A 19 -18.99 30.97 12.44
N ARG A 20 -19.02 30.52 13.72
CA ARG A 20 -18.49 29.21 14.13
C ARG A 20 -19.23 28.05 13.48
N ALA A 21 -20.57 28.12 13.43
CA ALA A 21 -21.38 27.08 12.79
C ALA A 21 -21.10 26.97 11.28
N ALA A 22 -20.96 28.12 10.59
CA ALA A 22 -20.60 28.15 9.17
C ALA A 22 -19.20 27.54 8.93
N MET A 23 -18.22 27.86 9.78
CA MET A 23 -16.87 27.29 9.67
C MET A 23 -16.87 25.76 9.85
N LEU A 24 -17.64 25.23 10.80
CA LEU A 24 -17.78 23.78 10.99
C LEU A 24 -18.43 23.10 9.78
N GLN A 25 -19.46 23.72 9.18
CA GLN A 25 -20.06 23.21 7.94
C GLN A 25 -19.05 23.19 6.78
N SER A 26 -18.22 24.23 6.64
CA SER A 26 -17.16 24.26 5.63
C SER A 26 -16.11 23.16 5.86
N ILE A 27 -15.73 22.90 7.11
CA ILE A 27 -14.80 21.81 7.44
C ILE A 27 -15.40 20.44 7.11
N HIS A 28 -16.68 20.21 7.44
CA HIS A 28 -17.37 18.97 7.09
C HIS A 28 -17.49 18.77 5.58
N SER A 29 -17.76 19.85 4.84
CA SER A 29 -17.78 19.82 3.37
C SER A 29 -16.40 19.44 2.80
N LEU A 30 -15.33 20.04 3.30
CA LEU A 30 -13.97 19.73 2.88
C LEU A 30 -13.57 18.28 3.21
N ALA A 31 -13.95 17.78 4.39
CA ALA A 31 -13.74 16.39 4.77
C ALA A 31 -14.49 15.42 3.84
N SER A 32 -15.74 15.73 3.48
CA SER A 32 -16.53 14.94 2.53
C SER A 32 -15.94 14.95 1.11
N TYR A 33 -15.37 16.08 0.69
CA TYR A 33 -14.68 16.20 -0.60
C TYR A 33 -13.38 15.40 -0.61
N SER A 34 -12.60 15.47 0.47
CA SER A 34 -11.41 14.64 0.66
C SER A 34 -11.77 13.15 0.63
N ASP A 35 -12.91 12.77 1.20
CA ASP A 35 -13.36 11.38 1.20
C ASP A 35 -13.75 10.91 -0.20
N THR A 36 -14.43 11.77 -0.97
CA THR A 36 -14.79 11.50 -2.38
C THR A 36 -13.56 11.40 -3.28
N LEU A 37 -12.54 12.23 -3.03
CA LEU A 37 -11.30 12.21 -3.79
C LEU A 37 -10.48 10.95 -3.49
N ALA A 38 -10.48 10.48 -2.25
CA ALA A 38 -9.89 9.19 -1.91
C ALA A 38 -10.63 8.03 -2.61
N ASP A 39 -11.96 8.06 -2.64
CA ASP A 39 -12.77 7.06 -3.34
C ASP A 39 -12.47 7.05 -4.85
N PHE A 40 -12.30 8.23 -5.45
CA PHE A 40 -11.89 8.36 -6.85
C PHE A 40 -10.49 7.79 -7.10
N LEU A 41 -9.51 8.08 -6.24
CA LEU A 41 -8.15 7.56 -6.38
C LEU A 41 -8.11 6.02 -6.24
N ASP A 42 -8.87 5.46 -5.31
CA ASP A 42 -9.03 4.01 -5.17
C ASP A 42 -9.65 3.38 -6.42
N GLN A 43 -10.72 4.00 -6.95
CA GLN A 43 -11.37 3.54 -8.17
C GLN A 43 -10.42 3.64 -9.39
N TRP A 44 -9.65 4.71 -9.49
CA TRP A 44 -8.66 4.92 -10.55
C TRP A 44 -7.53 3.89 -10.50
N ASN A 45 -7.02 3.59 -9.31
CA ASN A 45 -6.02 2.54 -9.11
C ASN A 45 -6.55 1.16 -9.49
N SER A 46 -7.84 0.87 -9.26
CA SER A 46 -8.48 -0.37 -9.74
C SER A 46 -8.46 -0.46 -11.26
N VAL A 47 -8.84 0.63 -11.95
CA VAL A 47 -8.84 0.68 -13.43
C VAL A 47 -7.44 0.44 -14.00
N ILE A 48 -6.40 1.06 -13.43
CA ILE A 48 -5.02 0.87 -13.88
C ILE A 48 -4.59 -0.60 -13.73
N LEU A 49 -4.95 -1.25 -12.62
CA LEU A 49 -4.62 -2.65 -12.37
C LEU A 49 -5.38 -3.61 -13.29
N ASP A 50 -6.64 -3.32 -13.60
CA ASP A 50 -7.45 -4.12 -14.53
C ASP A 50 -6.89 -4.00 -15.96
N VAL A 51 -6.49 -2.80 -16.38
CA VAL A 51 -5.80 -2.59 -17.67
C VAL A 51 -4.47 -3.36 -17.72
N ALA A 52 -3.68 -3.35 -16.64
CA ALA A 52 -2.43 -4.12 -16.57
C ALA A 52 -2.68 -5.64 -16.61
N SER A 53 -3.76 -6.11 -15.99
CA SER A 53 -4.17 -7.53 -16.02
C SER A 53 -4.65 -7.97 -17.40
N ILE A 54 -5.41 -7.12 -18.09
CA ILE A 54 -5.83 -7.35 -19.47
C ILE A 54 -4.60 -7.40 -20.38
N ALA A 55 -3.69 -6.42 -20.28
CA ALA A 55 -2.45 -6.38 -21.05
C ALA A 55 -1.58 -7.64 -20.83
N ALA A 56 -1.47 -8.10 -19.59
CA ALA A 56 -0.76 -9.34 -19.26
C ALA A 56 -1.43 -10.59 -19.85
N THR A 57 -2.76 -10.61 -19.91
CA THR A 57 -3.51 -11.72 -20.52
C THR A 57 -3.28 -11.77 -22.04
N PHE A 58 -3.26 -10.62 -22.71
CA PHE A 58 -2.91 -10.53 -24.13
C PHE A 58 -1.45 -10.90 -24.41
N ALA A 59 -0.52 -10.54 -23.52
CA ALA A 59 0.89 -10.91 -23.65
C ALA A 59 1.14 -12.43 -23.56
N VAL A 60 0.29 -13.18 -22.85
CA VAL A 60 0.39 -14.65 -22.73
C VAL A 60 -0.27 -15.38 -23.91
N LEU A 61 -1.33 -14.81 -24.48
CA LEU A 61 -2.03 -15.39 -25.64
C LEU A 61 -1.28 -15.18 -26.96
N ILE A 62 -0.28 -14.29 -27.00
CA ILE A 62 0.58 -14.05 -28.16
C ILE A 62 2.04 -14.37 -27.78
N PRO A 63 2.44 -15.65 -27.75
CA PRO A 63 3.84 -16.01 -27.57
C PRO A 63 4.58 -15.74 -28.88
N GLY A 64 5.35 -14.64 -28.92
CA GLY A 64 6.30 -14.35 -29.99
C GLY A 64 5.71 -13.61 -31.18
N SER A 65 5.85 -12.29 -31.17
CA SER A 65 6.00 -11.48 -32.39
C SER A 65 6.87 -10.27 -32.02
N GLU A 66 8.17 -10.51 -31.85
CA GLU A 66 9.13 -9.52 -32.35
C GLU A 66 8.95 -9.52 -33.87
N SER A 67 8.10 -8.63 -34.33
CA SER A 67 7.93 -8.31 -35.73
C SER A 67 7.64 -6.82 -35.75
N ASP A 68 8.50 -6.08 -36.45
CA ASP A 68 8.23 -4.72 -36.88
C ASP A 68 6.73 -4.51 -37.17
N PRO A 69 6.14 -3.36 -36.80
CA PRO A 69 4.77 -3.09 -37.16
C PRO A 69 4.70 -2.86 -38.68
N LYS A 70 4.50 -3.94 -39.42
CA LYS A 70 4.02 -3.90 -40.80
C LYS A 70 2.57 -3.40 -40.74
N PRO A 71 2.22 -2.29 -41.41
CA PRO A 71 0.86 -1.76 -41.37
C PRO A 71 -0.11 -2.82 -41.90
N LEU A 72 -1.15 -3.13 -41.13
CA LEU A 72 -2.28 -3.92 -41.61
C LEU A 72 -2.98 -3.17 -42.76
N PRO A 73 -3.53 -3.90 -43.74
CA PRO A 73 -4.21 -3.33 -44.89
C PRO A 73 -5.50 -2.65 -44.44
N ALA A 74 -5.73 -1.45 -44.99
CA ALA A 74 -6.95 -0.69 -44.80
C ALA A 74 -8.17 -1.56 -45.16
N ALA A 75 -9.07 -1.69 -44.19
CA ALA A 75 -10.42 -2.18 -44.43
C ALA A 75 -11.06 -1.32 -45.54
N GLU A 76 -11.63 -2.00 -46.53
CA GLU A 76 -12.37 -1.38 -47.62
C GLU A 76 -13.46 -0.47 -47.05
N ALA A 77 -13.29 0.82 -47.28
CA ALA A 77 -14.29 1.83 -47.02
C ALA A 77 -15.51 1.57 -47.91
N GLN A 78 -16.69 1.58 -47.30
CA GLN A 78 -17.96 1.66 -48.00
C GLN A 78 -17.98 2.88 -48.95
N PRO A 79 -18.72 2.82 -50.06
CA PRO A 79 -18.71 3.90 -51.05
C PRO A 79 -19.26 5.20 -50.45
N ASP A 80 -18.43 6.24 -50.47
CA ASP A 80 -18.78 7.62 -50.09
C ASP A 80 -19.87 8.20 -51.03
N PRO A 81 -20.79 9.04 -50.51
CA PRO A 81 -21.72 9.82 -51.32
C PRO A 81 -20.99 10.91 -52.12
N ALA A 82 -21.53 11.22 -53.29
CA ALA A 82 -20.93 12.07 -54.32
C ALA A 82 -20.39 13.44 -53.80
N PRO A 83 -19.20 13.89 -54.27
CA PRO A 83 -18.59 15.14 -53.83
C PRO A 83 -19.19 16.37 -54.54
N GLU A 84 -19.41 17.44 -53.75
CA GLU A 84 -19.61 18.82 -54.22
C GLU A 84 -18.33 19.41 -54.84
N PRO A 85 -18.45 20.43 -55.73
CA PRO A 85 -17.41 20.78 -56.69
C PRO A 85 -16.20 21.51 -56.11
N GLU A 86 -15.10 21.27 -56.83
CA GLU A 86 -13.69 21.54 -56.59
C GLU A 86 -13.33 23.01 -56.35
N ARG A 87 -12.36 23.24 -55.46
CA ARG A 87 -11.48 24.43 -55.55
C ARG A 87 -10.06 23.97 -55.87
N GLU A 88 -9.53 24.57 -56.94
CA GLU A 88 -8.25 24.27 -57.56
C GLU A 88 -7.04 24.40 -56.62
N PRO A 89 -5.96 23.64 -56.89
CA PRO A 89 -4.77 23.58 -56.06
C PRO A 89 -3.73 24.63 -56.44
N SER A 90 -2.82 24.93 -55.51
CA SER A 90 -1.55 25.61 -55.79
C SER A 90 -0.38 24.82 -55.19
N PRO A 91 0.83 24.92 -55.78
CA PRO A 91 1.54 23.76 -56.31
C PRO A 91 2.80 23.31 -55.52
N LYS A 92 3.24 22.09 -55.87
CA LYS A 92 4.45 21.35 -55.45
C LYS A 92 5.76 22.13 -55.61
N PRO A 93 6.79 21.77 -54.82
CA PRO A 93 8.14 21.59 -55.33
C PRO A 93 8.52 20.11 -55.47
N GLU A 94 9.14 19.80 -56.59
CA GLU A 94 9.63 18.50 -57.07
C GLU A 94 10.88 17.97 -56.33
N PRO A 95 11.17 16.66 -56.47
CA PRO A 95 12.34 15.97 -55.90
C PRO A 95 13.53 15.89 -56.87
N GLU A 96 14.75 15.95 -56.35
CA GLU A 96 15.98 15.48 -57.01
C GLU A 96 16.59 14.38 -56.13
N ARG A 97 16.43 13.10 -56.51
CA ARG A 97 17.35 12.25 -57.30
C ARG A 97 18.64 11.80 -56.58
N GLU A 98 18.59 10.53 -56.15
CA GLU A 98 19.58 9.42 -56.21
C GLU A 98 20.87 9.63 -57.03
N PRO A 99 22.00 8.92 -56.77
CA PRO A 99 22.02 7.44 -56.79
C PRO A 99 23.07 6.65 -55.97
N GLU A 100 22.80 5.35 -55.99
CA GLU A 100 23.50 4.13 -55.56
C GLU A 100 25.04 4.11 -55.52
N SER A 101 25.60 3.34 -54.58
CA SER A 101 26.70 2.41 -54.92
C SER A 101 26.80 1.23 -53.95
N ASN A 102 26.84 0.06 -54.59
CA ASN A 102 27.07 -1.29 -54.10
C ASN A 102 28.43 -1.47 -53.39
N LEU A 103 28.54 -2.47 -52.50
CA LEU A 103 29.56 -3.55 -52.47
C LEU A 103 29.72 -4.14 -51.04
N ALA A 104 29.41 -5.42 -50.90
CA ALA A 104 29.71 -6.31 -49.76
C ALA A 104 31.17 -6.85 -49.83
N PRO A 105 31.66 -7.86 -49.05
CA PRO A 105 31.15 -8.55 -47.83
C PRO A 105 32.22 -8.87 -46.72
N GLU A 106 31.73 -9.25 -45.51
CA GLU A 106 32.24 -10.23 -44.48
C GLU A 106 33.71 -10.21 -43.96
N PRO A 107 34.11 -10.83 -42.80
CA PRO A 107 33.45 -11.91 -42.04
C PRO A 107 33.47 -11.86 -40.48
N ALA A 108 32.66 -12.76 -39.91
CA ALA A 108 32.77 -13.57 -38.68
C ALA A 108 33.64 -13.13 -37.47
N SER A 109 33.06 -13.19 -36.26
CA SER A 109 33.51 -14.11 -35.17
C SER A 109 32.61 -14.03 -33.94
N GLU A 110 32.24 -15.20 -33.42
CA GLU A 110 31.60 -15.45 -32.13
C GLU A 110 32.44 -14.92 -30.93
N PRO A 111 31.80 -14.72 -29.77
CA PRO A 111 32.46 -15.13 -28.55
C PRO A 111 31.56 -16.00 -27.66
N GLN A 112 32.05 -17.20 -27.38
CA GLN A 112 31.71 -18.01 -26.21
C GLN A 112 32.92 -18.04 -25.24
N PRO A 113 32.68 -18.34 -23.96
CA PRO A 113 33.33 -17.72 -22.82
C PRO A 113 34.54 -18.53 -22.35
N ASN A 114 35.44 -17.91 -21.58
CA ASN A 114 36.35 -18.69 -20.76
C ASN A 114 36.50 -18.12 -19.35
N ASN A 115 36.21 -19.00 -18.39
CA ASN A 115 36.51 -18.90 -16.98
C ASN A 115 38.02 -18.86 -16.77
N ALA A 116 38.51 -17.95 -15.92
CA ALA A 116 39.71 -18.20 -15.13
C ALA A 116 39.73 -17.34 -13.86
N VAL A 117 40.01 -18.05 -12.78
CA VAL A 117 40.09 -17.74 -11.35
C VAL A 117 41.20 -16.70 -11.02
N PRO A 118 41.16 -16.01 -9.87
CA PRO A 118 41.88 -14.76 -9.61
C PRO A 118 43.30 -14.96 -9.04
N GLU A 119 44.20 -14.04 -9.37
CA GLU A 119 45.54 -13.88 -8.76
C GLU A 119 45.56 -12.73 -7.71
N PRO A 120 46.46 -12.80 -6.71
CA PRO A 120 46.42 -11.96 -5.51
C PRO A 120 47.14 -10.61 -5.69
N PRO A 121 46.74 -9.53 -5.01
CA PRO A 121 47.53 -8.30 -4.98
C PRO A 121 48.66 -8.40 -3.94
N GLU A 122 49.90 -8.37 -4.42
CA GLU A 122 51.10 -8.10 -3.62
C GLU A 122 51.38 -6.58 -3.52
N ARG A 123 51.72 -6.19 -2.29
CA ARG A 123 52.62 -5.09 -1.85
C ARG A 123 52.10 -3.67 -1.65
N GLU A 124 52.25 -3.28 -0.38
CA GLU A 124 52.17 -1.96 0.23
C GLU A 124 53.23 -0.98 -0.33
N PRO A 125 52.91 0.33 -0.45
CA PRO A 125 53.91 1.37 -0.55
C PRO A 125 54.25 1.98 0.83
N SER A 126 55.55 2.13 1.08
CA SER A 126 56.19 2.76 2.25
C SER A 126 55.75 4.21 2.51
N PRO A 127 55.87 4.69 3.77
CA PRO A 127 55.33 5.98 4.20
C PRO A 127 56.16 7.19 3.76
N SER A 128 55.45 8.26 3.40
CA SER A 128 55.98 9.62 3.16
C SER A 128 56.29 10.32 4.49
N PRO A 129 57.34 11.17 4.59
CA PRO A 129 57.76 11.77 5.86
C PRO A 129 56.75 12.78 6.43
N GLU A 130 56.59 12.73 7.76
CA GLU A 130 55.79 13.64 8.59
C GLU A 130 56.22 15.10 8.46
N PRO A 131 55.27 16.06 8.36
CA PRO A 131 55.56 17.48 8.61
C PRO A 131 55.70 17.74 10.11
N GLU A 132 56.79 18.41 10.51
CA GLU A 132 57.01 18.88 11.88
C GLU A 132 55.85 19.76 12.37
N GLN A 133 55.12 19.27 13.37
CA GLN A 133 54.07 20.04 14.04
C GLN A 133 54.71 21.06 15.00
N GLN A 134 54.36 22.33 14.82
CA GLN A 134 54.69 23.40 15.76
C GLN A 134 54.00 23.17 17.12
N PRO A 135 54.56 23.70 18.23
CA PRO A 135 54.05 23.42 19.56
C PRO A 135 52.67 24.04 19.78
N VAL A 136 51.71 23.20 20.21
CA VAL A 136 50.36 23.60 20.62
C VAL A 136 50.44 24.47 21.89
N PRO A 137 49.75 25.63 21.97
CA PRO A 137 49.60 26.37 23.21
C PRO A 137 48.72 25.61 24.22
N ALA A 138 49.00 25.80 25.50
CA ALA A 138 48.31 25.17 26.64
C ALA A 138 46.77 25.36 26.60
N PRO A 139 45.99 24.41 27.18
CA PRO A 139 44.53 24.44 27.11
C PRO A 139 43.92 25.53 27.98
N GLU A 140 42.99 26.30 27.41
CA GLU A 140 42.03 27.13 28.14
C GLU A 140 41.03 26.24 28.92
N PRO A 141 40.50 26.72 30.07
CA PRO A 141 39.63 25.93 30.94
C PRO A 141 38.29 25.60 30.26
N GLU A 142 37.88 24.33 30.40
CA GLU A 142 36.61 23.79 29.91
C GLU A 142 35.41 24.67 30.29
N ARG A 143 34.71 25.17 29.28
CA ARG A 143 33.35 25.71 29.47
C ARG A 143 32.38 24.53 29.48
N GLU A 144 31.52 24.48 30.50
CA GLU A 144 30.41 23.53 30.59
C GLU A 144 29.59 23.51 29.28
N PRO A 145 29.21 22.31 28.78
CA PRO A 145 28.40 22.23 27.58
C PRO A 145 26.96 22.68 27.87
N ALA A 146 26.52 23.68 27.12
CA ALA A 146 25.13 24.12 27.08
C ALA A 146 24.18 22.94 26.76
N PRO A 147 22.94 22.93 27.30
CA PRO A 147 22.02 21.81 27.15
C PRO A 147 21.64 21.58 25.68
N ASN A 148 21.95 20.39 25.18
CA ASN A 148 21.63 19.97 23.81
C ASN A 148 20.09 19.91 23.58
N PRO A 149 19.54 20.66 22.61
CA PRO A 149 18.10 20.66 22.30
C PRO A 149 17.57 19.30 21.80
N ALA A 150 18.44 18.39 21.35
CA ALA A 150 18.06 17.02 20.98
C ALA A 150 17.59 16.19 22.19
N GLY A 151 18.13 16.46 23.38
CA GLY A 151 17.73 15.79 24.63
C GLY A 151 16.31 16.17 25.05
N ALA A 152 15.91 17.43 24.81
CA ALA A 152 14.59 17.94 25.17
C ALA A 152 13.48 17.36 24.28
N LEU A 153 13.72 17.22 22.97
CA LEU A 153 12.78 16.56 22.05
C LEU A 153 12.59 15.08 22.39
N THR A 154 13.67 14.40 22.77
CA THR A 154 13.62 12.97 23.14
C THR A 154 12.90 12.77 24.48
N ARG A 155 13.10 13.68 25.46
CA ARG A 155 12.39 13.65 26.76
C ARG A 155 10.92 14.03 26.62
N ALA A 156 10.57 15.00 25.76
CA ALA A 156 9.19 15.38 25.48
C ALA A 156 8.43 14.25 24.76
N ARG A 157 9.08 13.54 23.84
CA ARG A 157 8.49 12.37 23.14
C ARG A 157 8.32 11.16 24.07
N ALA A 158 9.28 10.93 24.97
CA ALA A 158 9.17 9.92 26.01
C ALA A 158 8.11 10.27 27.07
N ALA A 159 7.94 11.56 27.40
CA ALA A 159 6.87 12.04 28.26
C ALA A 159 5.50 11.86 27.59
N GLN A 160 5.35 12.21 26.31
CA GLN A 160 4.12 11.98 25.52
C GLN A 160 3.78 10.49 25.40
N ALA A 161 4.77 9.61 25.20
CA ALA A 161 4.58 8.15 25.20
C ALA A 161 4.14 7.61 26.58
N ARG A 162 4.60 8.25 27.67
CA ARG A 162 4.16 7.94 29.05
C ARG A 162 2.77 8.50 29.38
N THR A 163 2.33 9.56 28.71
CA THR A 163 0.96 10.09 28.86
C THR A 163 -0.07 9.27 28.07
N GLN A 164 0.28 8.74 26.89
CA GLN A 164 -0.60 7.89 26.05
C GLN A 164 -0.90 6.52 26.68
N SER A 165 0.08 5.96 27.41
CA SER A 165 -0.05 4.65 28.07
C SER A 165 -0.92 4.69 29.34
N ARG A 166 -1.39 5.86 29.75
CA ARG A 166 -2.22 6.07 30.95
C ARG A 166 -3.62 6.60 30.60
N THR A 167 -4.21 6.08 29.51
CA THR A 167 -5.64 6.20 29.23
C THR A 167 -6.43 5.66 30.42
N ARG A 168 -7.40 6.43 30.94
CA ARG A 168 -8.17 6.00 32.10
C ARG A 168 -8.98 4.75 31.72
N PRO A 169 -9.24 3.80 32.64
CA PRO A 169 -10.07 2.63 32.35
C PRO A 169 -11.40 2.98 31.66
N GLN A 170 -12.05 4.05 32.12
CA GLN A 170 -13.28 4.59 31.55
C GLN A 170 -13.17 5.03 30.07
N GLU A 171 -12.02 5.59 29.66
CA GLU A 171 -11.79 5.99 28.27
C GLU A 171 -11.60 4.76 27.38
N ARG A 172 -10.92 3.71 27.89
CA ARG A 172 -10.76 2.44 27.18
C ARG A 172 -12.08 1.71 27.00
N ASP A 173 -12.95 1.76 27.99
CA ASP A 173 -14.30 1.19 27.89
C ASP A 173 -15.12 1.94 26.82
N ALA A 174 -15.02 3.27 26.76
CA ALA A 174 -15.67 4.08 25.74
C ALA A 174 -15.14 3.76 24.33
N LEU A 175 -13.82 3.65 24.17
CA LEU A 175 -13.17 3.25 22.91
C LEU A 175 -13.54 1.82 22.49
N ALA A 176 -13.68 0.90 23.43
CA ALA A 176 -14.13 -0.46 23.14
C ALA A 176 -15.59 -0.47 22.65
N ALA A 177 -16.47 0.32 23.27
CA ALA A 177 -17.85 0.49 22.82
C ALA A 177 -17.91 1.13 21.42
N GLU A 178 -17.03 2.09 21.13
CA GLU A 178 -16.91 2.70 19.81
C GLU A 178 -16.46 1.70 18.73
N LEU A 179 -15.44 0.89 19.02
CA LEU A 179 -14.98 -0.17 18.12
C LEU A 179 -16.11 -1.16 17.82
N GLU A 180 -16.83 -1.59 18.85
CA GLU A 180 -18.00 -2.47 18.71
C GLU A 180 -19.11 -1.83 17.85
N LEU A 181 -19.38 -0.53 18.05
CA LEU A 181 -20.35 0.20 17.25
C LEU A 181 -19.95 0.23 15.77
N ARG A 182 -18.68 0.53 15.47
CA ARG A 182 -18.14 0.52 14.09
C ARG A 182 -18.29 -0.87 13.45
N CYS A 183 -18.05 -1.94 14.20
CA CYS A 183 -18.27 -3.32 13.74
C CYS A 183 -19.75 -3.62 13.44
N ARG A 184 -20.66 -3.24 14.35
CA ARG A 184 -22.12 -3.43 14.14
C ARG A 184 -22.65 -2.65 12.95
N GLN A 185 -22.16 -1.42 12.76
CA GLN A 185 -22.56 -0.56 11.65
C GLN A 185 -21.94 -0.98 10.31
N MET A 186 -21.13 -2.05 10.29
CA MET A 186 -20.44 -2.54 9.09
C MET A 186 -19.58 -1.45 8.42
N ASN A 187 -19.09 -0.47 9.20
CA ASN A 187 -18.37 0.67 8.67
C ASN A 187 -16.87 0.34 8.52
N CYS A 188 -16.52 -0.29 7.40
CA CYS A 188 -15.17 -0.79 7.12
C CYS A 188 -14.11 0.32 7.09
N ARG A 189 -14.42 1.49 6.55
CA ARG A 189 -13.53 2.65 6.44
C ARG A 189 -13.19 3.19 7.83
N GLU A 190 -14.22 3.44 8.63
CA GLU A 190 -14.07 3.94 9.98
C GLU A 190 -13.45 2.90 10.91
N LEU A 191 -13.73 1.61 10.72
CA LEU A 191 -13.03 0.54 11.43
C LEU A 191 -11.52 0.58 11.13
N ARG A 192 -11.12 0.66 9.85
CA ARG A 192 -9.70 0.76 9.48
C ARG A 192 -9.06 2.01 10.08
N ARG A 193 -9.68 3.18 9.94
CA ARG A 193 -9.19 4.45 10.53
C ARG A 193 -8.98 4.33 12.04
N PHE A 194 -9.96 3.75 12.73
CA PHE A 194 -9.88 3.53 14.18
C PHE A 194 -8.69 2.65 14.56
N VAL A 195 -8.51 1.52 13.87
CA VAL A 195 -7.38 0.61 14.13
C VAL A 195 -6.05 1.26 13.78
N THR A 196 -5.96 2.04 12.71
CA THR A 196 -4.75 2.81 12.37
C THR A 196 -4.40 3.81 13.46
N ALA A 197 -5.38 4.56 13.98
CA ALA A 197 -5.18 5.51 15.07
C ALA A 197 -4.67 4.85 16.36
N HIS A 198 -5.04 3.59 16.61
CA HIS A 198 -4.72 2.84 17.83
C HIS A 198 -3.71 1.71 17.60
N VAL A 199 -3.00 1.68 16.46
CA VAL A 199 -2.10 0.57 16.08
C VAL A 199 -0.92 0.39 17.05
N ARG A 200 -0.59 1.44 17.81
CA ARG A 200 0.43 1.41 18.86
C ARG A 200 -0.05 0.67 20.11
N ASP A 201 -1.34 0.73 20.41
CA ASP A 201 -1.99 -0.01 21.51
C ASP A 201 -2.49 -1.38 21.05
N ARG A 202 -1.66 -2.08 20.25
CA ARG A 202 -1.99 -3.37 19.64
C ARG A 202 -2.38 -4.46 20.64
N GLU A 203 -1.80 -4.45 21.84
CA GLU A 203 -2.14 -5.45 22.88
C GLU A 203 -3.56 -5.23 23.41
N TRP A 204 -3.96 -3.97 23.62
CA TRP A 204 -5.33 -3.64 23.98
C TRP A 204 -6.30 -4.02 22.86
N LEU A 205 -5.99 -3.69 21.60
CA LEU A 205 -6.80 -4.11 20.45
C LEU A 205 -6.91 -5.64 20.34
N ARG A 206 -5.87 -6.39 20.72
CA ARG A 206 -5.89 -7.85 20.77
C ARG A 206 -6.80 -8.44 21.84
N GLU A 207 -7.07 -7.69 22.90
CA GLU A 207 -8.01 -8.06 23.95
C GLU A 207 -9.45 -7.81 23.50
N VAL A 208 -9.76 -6.59 23.04
CA VAL A 208 -11.16 -6.18 22.74
C VAL A 208 -11.61 -6.48 21.31
N GLY A 209 -10.68 -6.47 20.36
CA GLY A 209 -10.96 -6.54 18.92
C GLY A 209 -11.66 -7.82 18.47
N PRO A 210 -11.26 -9.03 18.92
CA PRO A 210 -11.92 -10.25 18.50
C PRO A 210 -13.39 -10.32 18.93
N ASP A 211 -13.73 -9.80 20.11
CA ASP A 211 -15.11 -9.73 20.59
C ASP A 211 -15.94 -8.69 19.83
N ALA A 212 -15.37 -7.53 19.51
CA ALA A 212 -16.04 -6.52 18.69
C ALA A 212 -16.35 -7.05 17.28
N LEU A 213 -15.40 -7.72 16.63
CA LEU A 213 -15.60 -8.30 15.30
C LEU A 213 -16.69 -9.38 15.27
N ARG A 214 -16.82 -10.17 16.33
CA ARG A 214 -17.91 -11.17 16.47
C ARG A 214 -19.31 -10.55 16.50
N ARG A 215 -19.43 -9.25 16.81
CA ARG A 215 -20.71 -8.54 16.90
C ARG A 215 -21.17 -7.93 15.57
N ALA A 216 -20.32 -7.97 14.54
CA ALA A 216 -20.71 -7.55 13.19
C ALA A 216 -21.71 -8.54 12.57
N GLU A 217 -22.61 -8.05 11.70
CA GLU A 217 -23.56 -8.91 10.99
C GLU A 217 -22.86 -9.84 9.98
N ASP A 218 -21.86 -9.31 9.29
CA ASP A 218 -21.09 -10.02 8.25
C ASP A 218 -19.57 -9.79 8.46
N PRO A 219 -18.96 -10.45 9.46
CA PRO A 219 -17.59 -10.14 9.89
C PRO A 219 -16.53 -10.39 8.80
N ASP A 220 -16.69 -11.43 7.97
CA ASP A 220 -15.79 -11.69 6.84
C ASP A 220 -15.87 -10.58 5.79
N SER A 221 -17.07 -10.13 5.43
CA SER A 221 -17.23 -9.01 4.50
C SER A 221 -16.67 -7.72 5.06
N LEU A 222 -16.94 -7.43 6.34
CA LEU A 222 -16.41 -6.25 7.02
C LEU A 222 -14.87 -6.20 6.96
N VAL A 223 -14.21 -7.30 7.34
CA VAL A 223 -12.75 -7.37 7.38
C VAL A 223 -12.16 -7.37 5.98
N LEU A 224 -12.74 -8.09 5.03
CA LEU A 224 -12.27 -8.10 3.63
C LEU A 224 -12.34 -6.70 3.02
N ARG A 225 -13.44 -5.96 3.24
CA ARG A 225 -13.60 -4.59 2.75
C ARG A 225 -12.71 -3.59 3.50
N ALA A 226 -12.54 -3.75 4.81
CA ALA A 226 -11.69 -2.87 5.62
C ALA A 226 -10.22 -3.00 5.23
N VAL A 227 -9.76 -4.23 5.02
CA VAL A 227 -8.42 -4.51 4.50
C VAL A 227 -8.32 -4.10 3.03
N GLY A 228 -9.41 -4.26 2.26
CA GLY A 228 -9.57 -3.83 0.87
C GLY A 228 -8.41 -4.25 -0.03
N ARG A 229 -8.15 -3.50 -1.09
CA ARG A 229 -6.86 -3.56 -1.82
C ARG A 229 -5.78 -2.72 -1.12
N TYR A 230 -6.03 -2.18 0.08
CA TYR A 230 -5.12 -1.28 0.77
C TYR A 230 -3.83 -1.94 1.24
N TYR A 231 -3.81 -3.24 1.48
CA TYR A 231 -2.54 -3.94 1.76
C TYR A 231 -1.63 -4.01 0.52
N ILE A 232 -2.17 -3.77 -0.69
CA ILE A 232 -1.43 -3.68 -1.94
C ILE A 232 -0.85 -2.26 -2.12
N CYS A 233 -1.58 -1.23 -1.71
CA CYS A 233 -1.26 0.18 -1.95
C CYS A 233 -1.23 1.03 -0.67
N ALA A 234 -0.78 0.49 0.46
CA ALA A 234 -0.87 1.19 1.74
C ALA A 234 -0.10 2.52 1.72
N GLU A 235 -0.80 3.61 2.02
CA GLU A 235 -0.26 4.98 2.01
C GLU A 235 0.80 5.22 3.09
N SER A 236 0.79 4.41 4.16
CA SER A 236 1.73 4.50 5.27
C SER A 236 1.99 3.16 5.93
N GLY A 237 3.13 3.04 6.63
CA GLY A 237 3.46 1.84 7.42
C GLY A 237 2.47 1.57 8.56
N ASP A 238 1.83 2.60 9.11
CA ASP A 238 0.80 2.44 10.15
C ASP A 238 -0.51 1.88 9.56
N ALA A 239 -0.89 2.29 8.35
CA ALA A 239 -2.04 1.73 7.64
C ALA A 239 -1.81 0.25 7.26
N GLU A 240 -0.59 -0.10 6.84
CA GLU A 240 -0.19 -1.49 6.59
C GLU A 240 -0.28 -2.32 7.88
N ALA A 241 0.26 -1.79 8.99
CA ALA A 241 0.20 -2.40 10.32
C ALA A 241 -1.25 -2.61 10.81
N ALA A 242 -2.13 -1.64 10.55
CA ALA A 242 -3.54 -1.74 10.89
C ALA A 242 -4.26 -2.84 10.10
N CYS A 243 -3.99 -2.96 8.80
CA CYS A 243 -4.56 -4.02 7.96
C CYS A 243 -4.12 -5.41 8.44
N MET A 244 -2.83 -5.59 8.73
CA MET A 244 -2.34 -6.85 9.31
C MET A 244 -2.95 -7.14 10.68
N LEU A 245 -3.10 -6.11 11.52
CA LEU A 245 -3.71 -6.26 12.83
C LEU A 245 -5.18 -6.66 12.71
N LEU A 246 -5.96 -6.04 11.82
CA LEU A 246 -7.33 -6.45 11.52
C LEU A 246 -7.44 -7.92 11.13
N LEU A 247 -6.56 -8.40 10.24
CA LEU A 247 -6.49 -9.82 9.89
C LEU A 247 -6.15 -10.70 11.10
N GLU A 248 -5.18 -10.29 11.92
CA GLU A 248 -4.80 -11.01 13.15
C GLU A 248 -6.00 -11.12 14.12
N LEU A 249 -6.70 -10.01 14.36
CA LEU A 249 -7.86 -9.95 15.25
C LEU A 249 -9.01 -10.83 14.74
N TYR A 250 -9.25 -10.82 13.44
CA TYR A 250 -10.29 -11.65 12.83
C TYR A 250 -9.97 -13.14 12.89
N VAL A 251 -8.71 -13.52 12.64
CA VAL A 251 -8.27 -14.91 12.80
C VAL A 251 -8.34 -15.35 14.27
N ARG A 252 -7.96 -14.49 15.21
CA ARG A 252 -8.15 -14.73 16.65
C ARG A 252 -9.61 -14.90 17.03
N ALA A 253 -10.52 -14.19 16.34
CA ALA A 253 -11.96 -14.33 16.54
C ALA A 253 -12.52 -15.69 16.09
N GLY A 254 -11.72 -16.48 15.37
CA GLY A 254 -12.11 -17.79 14.83
C GLY A 254 -12.72 -17.71 13.42
N CYS A 255 -12.51 -16.59 12.72
CA CYS A 255 -13.06 -16.30 11.40
C CYS A 255 -14.59 -16.54 11.31
N PRO A 256 -15.41 -15.86 12.16
CA PRO A 256 -16.86 -16.01 12.12
C PRO A 256 -17.41 -15.55 10.76
N ARG A 257 -18.19 -16.40 10.10
CA ARG A 257 -18.83 -16.09 8.81
C ARG A 257 -20.32 -15.92 8.97
N ARG A 258 -20.92 -15.06 8.14
CA ARG A 258 -22.37 -14.95 8.03
C ARG A 258 -22.98 -16.29 7.59
N ARG A 259 -24.03 -16.75 8.28
CA ARG A 259 -24.77 -17.98 7.89
C ARG A 259 -25.96 -17.61 7.01
N GLY A 260 -26.17 -18.37 5.92
CA GLY A 260 -27.47 -18.39 5.22
C GLY A 260 -27.56 -17.68 3.88
N GLN A 261 -26.45 -17.33 3.21
CA GLN A 261 -26.51 -16.72 1.86
C GLN A 261 -25.38 -17.23 0.95
N GLY A 262 -25.53 -18.45 0.43
CA GLY A 262 -24.46 -19.18 -0.28
C GLY A 262 -23.91 -18.47 -1.53
N HIS A 263 -24.73 -17.73 -2.27
CA HIS A 263 -24.26 -16.98 -3.44
C HIS A 263 -23.29 -15.85 -3.06
N ARG A 264 -23.67 -15.01 -2.08
CA ARG A 264 -22.84 -13.93 -1.56
C ARG A 264 -21.55 -14.46 -0.88
N GLU A 265 -21.64 -15.61 -0.21
CA GLU A 265 -20.46 -16.29 0.35
C GLU A 265 -19.49 -16.78 -0.74
N ALA A 266 -20.01 -17.27 -1.87
CA ALA A 266 -19.20 -17.70 -3.00
C ALA A 266 -18.51 -16.51 -3.68
N GLU A 267 -19.23 -15.41 -3.92
CA GLU A 267 -18.65 -14.16 -4.44
C GLU A 267 -17.54 -13.63 -3.53
N LEU A 268 -17.79 -13.57 -2.22
CA LEU A 268 -16.79 -13.12 -1.25
C LEU A 268 -15.57 -14.04 -1.21
N ARG A 269 -15.77 -15.36 -1.30
CA ARG A 269 -14.65 -16.31 -1.42
C ARG A 269 -13.85 -16.09 -2.70
N GLN A 270 -14.51 -15.84 -3.81
CA GLN A 270 -13.86 -15.59 -5.09
C GLN A 270 -13.03 -14.30 -5.03
N GLU A 271 -13.60 -13.22 -4.49
CA GLU A 271 -12.88 -11.96 -4.29
C GLU A 271 -11.67 -12.14 -3.36
N ALA A 272 -11.82 -12.85 -2.24
CA ALA A 272 -10.72 -13.13 -1.35
C ALA A 272 -9.64 -13.99 -2.02
N ARG A 273 -10.03 -14.97 -2.85
CA ARG A 273 -9.09 -15.78 -3.64
C ARG A 273 -8.27 -14.92 -4.60
N GLU A 274 -8.93 -14.06 -5.37
CA GLU A 274 -8.27 -13.15 -6.32
C GLU A 274 -7.31 -12.21 -5.58
N ALA A 275 -7.75 -11.60 -4.49
CA ALA A 275 -6.93 -10.76 -3.63
C ALA A 275 -5.65 -11.49 -3.16
N ALA A 276 -5.77 -12.72 -2.64
CA ALA A 276 -4.62 -13.50 -2.19
C ALA A 276 -3.63 -13.79 -3.33
N LEU A 277 -4.13 -14.10 -4.54
CA LEU A 277 -3.29 -14.38 -5.71
C LEU A 277 -2.61 -13.10 -6.23
N THR A 278 -3.30 -11.96 -6.24
CA THR A 278 -2.69 -10.67 -6.57
C THR A 278 -1.58 -10.31 -5.57
N TRP A 279 -1.81 -10.55 -4.27
CA TRP A 279 -0.77 -10.33 -3.25
C TRP A 279 0.44 -11.22 -3.49
N ARG A 280 0.22 -12.53 -3.71
CA ARG A 280 1.29 -13.48 -4.03
C ARG A 280 2.12 -13.02 -5.22
N SER A 281 1.47 -12.66 -6.33
CA SER A 281 2.15 -12.17 -7.54
C SER A 281 2.97 -10.90 -7.28
N ARG A 282 2.48 -10.00 -6.43
CA ARG A 282 3.26 -8.81 -6.01
C ARG A 282 4.50 -9.20 -5.22
N LEU A 283 4.38 -10.11 -4.24
CA LEU A 283 5.54 -10.55 -3.46
C LEU A 283 6.58 -11.19 -4.38
N LEU A 284 6.17 -12.10 -5.26
CA LEU A 284 7.06 -12.73 -6.25
C LEU A 284 7.72 -11.71 -7.18
N ARG A 285 7.01 -10.67 -7.61
CA ARG A 285 7.60 -9.60 -8.45
C ARG A 285 8.67 -8.80 -7.72
N VAL A 286 8.48 -8.57 -6.42
CA VAL A 286 9.40 -7.75 -5.61
C VAL A 286 10.61 -8.56 -5.11
N SER A 287 10.39 -9.80 -4.65
CA SER A 287 11.44 -10.62 -4.03
C SER A 287 11.92 -11.78 -4.89
N GLY A 288 11.33 -12.03 -6.06
CA GLY A 288 11.61 -13.18 -6.92
C GLY A 288 10.99 -14.48 -6.39
N ARG A 289 11.22 -14.79 -5.10
CA ARG A 289 10.66 -15.95 -4.40
C ARG A 289 9.91 -15.51 -3.14
N LEU A 290 8.92 -16.31 -2.75
CA LEU A 290 8.13 -16.04 -1.53
C LEU A 290 8.95 -16.21 -0.24
N GLY A 291 9.95 -17.09 -0.22
CA GLY A 291 10.84 -17.27 0.93
C GLY A 291 11.72 -16.04 1.21
N ASP A 292 11.97 -15.24 0.18
CA ASP A 292 12.78 -14.02 0.26
C ASP A 292 11.91 -12.77 0.50
N ALA A 293 10.59 -12.94 0.63
CA ALA A 293 9.69 -11.84 0.94
C ALA A 293 9.94 -11.33 2.37
N GLY A 294 9.92 -10.01 2.55
CA GLY A 294 10.06 -9.43 3.89
C GLY A 294 9.00 -9.95 4.85
N ALA A 295 9.39 -10.24 6.10
CA ALA A 295 8.56 -10.92 7.10
C ALA A 295 7.18 -10.28 7.30
N ARG A 296 7.09 -8.95 7.14
CA ARG A 296 5.83 -8.21 7.23
C ARG A 296 4.85 -8.60 6.12
N GLY A 297 5.28 -8.53 4.86
CA GLY A 297 4.45 -8.89 3.71
C GLY A 297 4.06 -10.37 3.72
N ALA A 298 5.01 -11.24 4.06
CA ALA A 298 4.76 -12.67 4.19
C ALA A 298 3.72 -12.98 5.29
N ARG A 299 3.86 -12.34 6.46
CA ARG A 299 2.91 -12.50 7.57
C ARG A 299 1.53 -11.95 7.25
N GLY A 300 1.45 -10.82 6.56
CA GLY A 300 0.18 -10.25 6.09
C GLY A 300 -0.57 -11.24 5.19
N LEU A 301 0.10 -11.80 4.18
CA LEU A 301 -0.51 -12.80 3.30
C LEU A 301 -0.88 -14.09 4.04
N ALA A 302 -0.04 -14.56 4.97
CA ALA A 302 -0.35 -15.73 5.80
C ALA A 302 -1.62 -15.50 6.66
N PHE A 303 -1.77 -14.33 7.29
CA PHE A 303 -2.99 -13.99 8.02
C PHE A 303 -4.20 -13.82 7.11
N PHE A 304 -4.02 -13.26 5.92
CA PHE A 304 -5.08 -13.14 4.94
C PHE A 304 -5.62 -14.51 4.51
N MET A 305 -4.73 -15.44 4.16
CA MET A 305 -5.12 -16.82 3.82
C MET A 305 -5.69 -17.58 5.02
N ALA A 306 -5.23 -17.28 6.24
CA ALA A 306 -5.85 -17.83 7.44
C ALA A 306 -7.26 -17.28 7.68
N ALA A 307 -7.50 -16.01 7.38
CA ALA A 307 -8.81 -15.38 7.50
C ALA A 307 -9.83 -15.96 6.51
N PHE A 308 -9.47 -16.02 5.24
CA PHE A 308 -10.44 -16.26 4.16
C PHE A 308 -10.34 -17.64 3.50
N GLY A 309 -9.17 -18.27 3.58
CA GLY A 309 -8.86 -19.55 2.98
C GLY A 309 -7.59 -19.50 2.13
N VAL A 310 -6.93 -20.64 1.97
CA VAL A 310 -5.77 -20.79 1.08
C VAL A 310 -6.29 -21.12 -0.33
N PRO A 311 -5.95 -20.31 -1.36
CA PRO A 311 -6.29 -20.62 -2.75
C PRO A 311 -5.81 -22.01 -3.16
N VAL A 312 -6.55 -22.69 -4.03
CA VAL A 312 -6.14 -24.02 -4.52
C VAL A 312 -4.93 -23.95 -5.46
N GLU A 313 -4.75 -22.80 -6.09
CA GLU A 313 -3.64 -22.44 -6.99
C GLU A 313 -2.36 -22.12 -6.22
N PHE A 314 -2.41 -22.05 -4.88
CA PHE A 314 -1.24 -21.78 -4.05
C PHE A 314 -0.44 -23.09 -3.87
N PRO A 315 0.78 -23.20 -4.45
CA PRO A 315 1.56 -24.42 -4.35
C PRO A 315 1.98 -24.69 -2.91
N ALA A 316 2.03 -25.97 -2.51
CA ALA A 316 2.40 -26.35 -1.14
C ALA A 316 3.82 -25.86 -0.76
N GLN A 317 4.78 -25.94 -1.69
CA GLN A 317 6.13 -25.45 -1.48
C GLN A 317 6.16 -23.93 -1.22
N GLU A 318 5.42 -23.17 -2.01
CA GLU A 318 5.33 -21.73 -1.82
C GLU A 318 4.64 -21.35 -0.51
N LEU A 319 3.66 -22.15 -0.07
CA LEU A 319 3.01 -21.95 1.23
C LEU A 319 4.00 -22.19 2.37
N TYR A 320 4.87 -23.18 2.25
CA TYR A 320 5.94 -23.43 3.21
C TYR A 320 6.95 -22.27 3.23
N ASP A 321 7.45 -21.86 2.05
CA ASP A 321 8.39 -20.74 1.91
C ASP A 321 7.82 -19.44 2.51
N LEU A 322 6.53 -19.17 2.26
CA LEU A 322 5.82 -18.03 2.85
C LEU A 322 5.78 -18.11 4.39
N LEU A 323 5.52 -19.29 4.96
CA LEU A 323 5.47 -19.48 6.41
C LEU A 323 6.85 -19.32 7.06
N VAL A 324 7.91 -19.76 6.39
CA VAL A 324 9.29 -19.50 6.83
C VAL A 324 9.55 -18.00 6.83
N ALA A 325 9.26 -17.31 5.72
CA ALA A 325 9.43 -15.86 5.61
C ALA A 325 8.60 -15.08 6.65
N ALA A 326 7.38 -15.53 6.96
CA ALA A 326 6.49 -14.89 7.93
C ALA A 326 6.95 -15.00 9.39
N ASP A 327 8.01 -15.79 9.66
CA ASP A 327 8.38 -16.29 10.98
C ASP A 327 7.20 -17.02 11.63
N VAL A 328 6.94 -18.24 11.17
CA VAL A 328 5.82 -19.08 11.62
C VAL A 328 5.76 -19.22 13.14
N SER A 329 6.90 -19.16 13.84
CA SER A 329 6.95 -19.28 15.29
C SER A 329 6.20 -18.13 15.98
N ALA A 330 6.32 -16.91 15.44
CA ALA A 330 5.65 -15.72 15.95
C ALA A 330 4.14 -15.72 15.70
N CYS A 331 3.68 -16.38 14.63
CA CYS A 331 2.27 -16.33 14.21
C CYS A 331 1.50 -17.65 14.38
N ALA A 332 2.16 -18.76 14.75
CA ALA A 332 1.54 -20.09 14.87
C ALA A 332 0.32 -20.12 15.81
N LYS A 333 0.37 -19.39 16.94
CA LYS A 333 -0.76 -19.31 17.88
C LYS A 333 -2.01 -18.70 17.24
N VAL A 334 -1.82 -17.71 16.37
CA VAL A 334 -2.90 -17.06 15.63
C VAL A 334 -3.38 -17.98 14.50
N LEU A 335 -2.47 -18.50 13.66
CA LEU A 335 -2.83 -19.36 12.53
C LEU A 335 -3.62 -20.61 12.94
N LYS A 336 -3.30 -21.21 14.09
CA LYS A 336 -4.02 -22.36 14.66
C LYS A 336 -5.50 -22.07 15.00
N ARG A 337 -5.90 -20.80 15.11
CA ARG A 337 -7.30 -20.41 15.33
C ARG A 337 -8.14 -20.51 14.06
N SER A 338 -7.51 -20.51 12.87
CA SER A 338 -8.22 -20.71 11.61
C SER A 338 -8.42 -22.20 11.31
N LYS A 339 -9.68 -22.64 11.32
CA LYS A 339 -10.05 -24.01 10.94
C LYS A 339 -9.68 -24.32 9.49
N HIS A 340 -9.84 -23.33 8.60
CA HIS A 340 -9.55 -23.49 7.16
C HIS A 340 -8.05 -23.65 6.92
N PHE A 341 -7.24 -22.83 7.59
CA PHE A 341 -5.79 -22.89 7.46
C PHE A 341 -5.24 -24.20 8.00
N VAL A 342 -5.66 -24.61 9.20
CA VAL A 342 -5.25 -25.88 9.81
C VAL A 342 -5.64 -27.08 8.95
N LYS A 343 -6.81 -27.04 8.29
CA LYS A 343 -7.24 -28.11 7.37
C LYS A 343 -6.32 -28.22 6.14
N LYS A 344 -5.83 -27.10 5.60
CA LYS A 344 -4.92 -27.09 4.43
C LYS A 344 -3.51 -27.56 4.77
N MET A 345 -3.07 -27.37 6.02
CA MET A 345 -1.74 -27.73 6.51
C MET A 345 -1.60 -29.20 6.95
N ARG A 346 -2.67 -29.99 6.93
CA ARG A 346 -2.68 -31.43 7.23
C ARG A 346 -2.63 -32.23 5.95
#